data_AF-A0A1Q7WIL2-F1
#
_entry.id   AF-A0A1Q7WIL2-F1
#
_cell.length_a   1.000
_cell.length_b   1.000
_cell.length_c   1.000
_cell.angle_alpha   90.00
_cell.angle_beta   90.00
_cell.angle_gamma   90.00
#
_symmetry.space_group_name_H-M   'P 1'
#
loop_
_entity.id
_entity.type
_entity.pdbx_description
1 polymer ?
#
loop_
_entity_poly.entity_id
_entity_poly.type
_entity_poly.pdbx_seq_one_letter_code
_entity_poly.pdbx_strand_id
1 'polypeptide(L)'
;MLDLKQLDLGDLAEALEDHSYEQSWWLDTETGEVVLWNDDFEEQGEPDPDTLGLRAIDPIPSHEGYNDMEDFIQRVRNPQARHLLERAIAGRGAFRRFKDTLLDFPELREAWFRFHDTRVERRAIMWLVDEKLVDQAVAERAIAERPDPELIDLSGPFDPHQIAREVGQDLRGLYGDRLNRVLLFGSWARGDAHPESDIDLLVVLDRVDSVWDELRRMDPVLWRHSFDNDTVVTALPVASGDVEAGKRPVLVRARTEGLPVG
;
A
#
# COMPACT_ATOMS: atom_id res chain seq x y z
N MET A 1 -39.07 -0.68 3.01
CA MET A 1 -37.64 -1.00 3.17
C MET A 1 -37.05 -1.13 1.79
N LEU A 2 -35.95 -0.43 1.56
CA LEU A 2 -35.22 -0.43 0.31
C LEU A 2 -34.46 -1.76 0.13
N ASP A 3 -34.28 -2.17 -1.12
CA ASP A 3 -33.44 -3.31 -1.47
C ASP A 3 -31.99 -2.81 -1.66
N LEU A 4 -31.09 -3.18 -0.73
CA LEU A 4 -29.66 -2.80 -0.80
C LEU A 4 -29.00 -3.12 -2.14
N LYS A 5 -29.51 -4.11 -2.89
CA LYS A 5 -28.92 -4.49 -4.19
C LYS A 5 -29.26 -3.53 -5.32
N GLN A 6 -30.24 -2.65 -5.12
CA GLN A 6 -30.72 -1.69 -6.11
C GLN A 6 -30.27 -0.26 -5.78
N LEU A 7 -29.66 -0.05 -4.61
CA LEU A 7 -29.12 1.23 -4.18
C LEU A 7 -27.71 1.44 -4.73
N ASP A 8 -27.44 2.66 -5.18
CA ASP A 8 -26.07 3.10 -5.41
C ASP A 8 -25.45 3.52 -4.07
N LEU A 9 -24.70 2.59 -3.47
CA LEU A 9 -23.98 2.87 -2.23
C LEU A 9 -22.80 3.83 -2.44
N GLY A 10 -22.33 4.00 -3.68
CA GLY A 10 -21.27 4.93 -4.03
C GLY A 10 -21.75 6.38 -3.93
N ASP A 11 -22.92 6.68 -4.50
CA ASP A 11 -23.50 8.03 -4.42
C ASP A 11 -23.86 8.39 -2.97
N LEU A 12 -24.41 7.44 -2.20
CA LEU A 12 -24.71 7.67 -0.78
C LEU A 12 -23.42 7.83 0.04
N ALA A 13 -22.38 7.08 -0.29
CA ALA A 13 -21.06 7.24 0.32
C ALA A 13 -20.48 8.63 0.04
N GLU A 14 -20.53 9.11 -1.20
CA GLU A 14 -20.08 10.45 -1.59
C GLU A 14 -20.84 11.54 -0.82
N ALA A 15 -22.17 11.44 -0.77
CA ALA A 15 -23.01 12.36 -0.02
C ALA A 15 -22.66 12.42 1.48
N LEU A 16 -22.35 11.28 2.09
CA LEU A 16 -21.94 11.22 3.50
C LEU A 16 -20.57 11.86 3.73
N GLU A 17 -19.68 11.91 2.74
CA GLU A 17 -18.34 12.49 2.89
C GLU A 17 -18.24 13.96 2.49
N ASP A 18 -19.26 14.50 1.83
CA ASP A 18 -19.25 15.89 1.39
C ASP A 18 -19.51 16.84 2.56
N HIS A 19 -18.46 17.57 2.93
CA HIS A 19 -18.50 18.61 3.97
C HIS A 19 -18.67 20.03 3.40
N SER A 20 -19.05 20.16 2.13
CA SER A 20 -19.35 21.45 1.52
C SER A 20 -20.51 22.14 2.24
N TYR A 21 -20.41 23.47 2.36
CA TYR A 21 -21.53 24.31 2.84
C TYR A 21 -22.36 24.88 1.68
N GLU A 22 -21.91 24.68 0.44
CA GLU A 22 -22.56 25.22 -0.77
C GLU A 22 -23.61 24.26 -1.33
N GLN A 23 -23.59 23.00 -0.87
CA GLN A 23 -24.43 21.93 -1.39
C GLN A 23 -24.95 21.08 -0.23
N SER A 24 -26.10 20.47 -0.44
CA SER A 24 -26.75 19.54 0.48
C SER A 24 -27.18 18.30 -0.29
N TRP A 25 -27.19 17.16 0.40
CA TRP A 25 -27.50 15.87 -0.20
C TRP A 25 -28.76 15.29 0.43
N TRP A 26 -29.57 14.64 -0.39
CA TRP A 26 -30.88 14.14 -0.02
C TRP A 26 -31.10 12.75 -0.60
N LEU A 27 -31.89 11.92 0.06
CA LEU A 27 -32.26 10.57 -0.40
C LEU A 27 -33.77 10.50 -0.64
N ASP A 28 -34.15 10.05 -1.83
CA ASP A 28 -35.51 9.57 -2.08
C ASP A 28 -35.69 8.21 -1.43
N THR A 29 -36.55 8.15 -0.42
CA THR A 29 -36.80 6.94 0.36
C THR A 29 -37.68 5.90 -0.35
N GLU A 30 -38.32 6.26 -1.47
CA GLU A 30 -39.09 5.35 -2.30
C GLU A 30 -38.23 4.70 -3.38
N THR A 31 -37.38 5.49 -4.05
CA THR A 31 -36.55 5.03 -5.17
C THR A 31 -35.15 4.61 -4.76
N GLY A 32 -34.62 5.22 -3.69
CA GLY A 32 -33.22 5.07 -3.29
C GLY A 32 -32.25 6.01 -4.00
N GLU A 33 -32.75 6.99 -4.76
CA GLU A 33 -31.94 7.95 -5.51
C GLU A 33 -31.35 9.03 -4.58
N VAL A 34 -30.05 9.27 -4.71
CA VAL A 34 -29.33 10.33 -4.01
C VAL A 34 -29.36 11.60 -4.87
N VAL A 35 -29.83 12.70 -4.30
CA VAL A 35 -30.09 13.97 -4.98
C VAL A 35 -29.20 15.06 -4.37
N LEU A 36 -28.47 15.75 -5.24
CA LEU A 36 -27.72 16.97 -4.90
C LEU A 36 -28.64 18.18 -4.98
N TRP A 37 -28.56 19.07 -3.97
CA TRP A 37 -29.29 20.33 -3.93
C TRP A 37 -28.39 21.49 -3.54
N ASN A 38 -28.52 22.63 -4.22
CA ASN A 38 -27.79 23.86 -3.99
C ASN A 38 -28.62 25.08 -4.41
N ASP A 39 -28.12 26.28 -4.08
CA ASP A 39 -28.82 27.55 -4.32
C ASP A 39 -29.12 27.79 -5.82
N ASP A 40 -28.30 27.27 -6.75
CA ASP A 40 -28.54 27.41 -8.19
C ASP A 40 -29.81 26.67 -8.65
N PHE A 41 -30.17 25.57 -8.00
CA PHE A 41 -31.42 24.84 -8.29
C PHE A 41 -32.65 25.59 -7.75
N GLU A 42 -32.53 26.23 -6.60
CA GLU A 42 -33.58 27.10 -6.05
C GLU A 42 -33.88 28.27 -7.00
N GLU A 43 -32.84 28.92 -7.52
CA GLU A 43 -32.98 30.02 -8.50
C GLU A 43 -33.63 29.57 -9.82
N GLN A 44 -33.45 28.30 -10.21
CA GLN A 44 -34.09 27.70 -11.39
C GLN A 44 -35.54 27.28 -11.15
N GLY A 45 -36.05 27.42 -9.93
CA GLY A 45 -37.42 27.08 -9.57
C GLY A 45 -37.67 25.59 -9.37
N GLU A 46 -36.62 24.80 -9.16
CA GLU A 46 -36.78 23.42 -8.71
C GLU A 46 -37.43 23.42 -7.31
N PRO A 47 -38.24 22.40 -6.98
CA PRO A 47 -38.88 22.31 -5.67
C PRO A 47 -37.87 21.91 -4.59
N ASP A 48 -37.99 22.53 -3.42
CA ASP A 48 -37.17 22.22 -2.24
C ASP A 48 -37.30 20.72 -1.88
N PRO A 49 -36.17 19.99 -1.76
CA PRO A 49 -36.12 18.58 -1.38
C PRO A 49 -36.95 18.23 -0.13
N ASP A 50 -37.01 19.11 0.87
CA ASP A 50 -37.81 18.89 2.08
C ASP A 50 -39.31 18.87 1.76
N THR A 51 -39.74 19.72 0.82
CA THR A 51 -41.14 19.75 0.35
C THR A 51 -41.51 18.53 -0.48
N LEU A 52 -40.53 17.90 -1.12
CA LEU A 52 -40.68 16.61 -1.81
C LEU A 52 -40.65 15.42 -0.83
N GLY A 53 -40.39 15.65 0.46
CA GLY A 53 -40.29 14.60 1.46
C GLY A 53 -39.02 13.77 1.35
N LEU A 54 -37.98 14.29 0.69
CA LEU A 54 -36.68 13.65 0.62
C LEU A 54 -35.99 13.69 1.99
N ARG A 55 -35.11 12.73 2.24
CA ARG A 55 -34.40 12.62 3.52
C ARG A 55 -33.02 13.26 3.43
N ALA A 56 -32.77 14.30 4.21
CA ALA A 56 -31.45 14.92 4.27
C ALA A 56 -30.36 13.91 4.71
N ILE A 57 -29.21 13.97 4.04
CA ILE A 57 -28.02 13.17 4.34
C ILE A 57 -27.02 14.10 5.02
N ASP A 58 -26.88 13.96 6.34
CA ASP A 58 -25.90 14.70 7.11
C ASP A 58 -24.50 14.08 6.93
N PRO A 59 -23.44 14.90 6.70
CA PRO A 59 -22.09 14.38 6.52
C PRO A 59 -21.56 13.66 7.76
N ILE A 60 -20.84 12.56 7.55
CA ILE A 60 -20.19 11.81 8.64
C ILE A 60 -19.16 12.70 9.34
N PRO A 61 -19.08 12.70 10.67
CA PRO A 61 -18.11 13.54 11.37
C PRO A 61 -16.67 13.28 10.88
N SER A 62 -15.90 14.34 10.62
CA SER A 62 -14.54 14.18 10.05
C SER A 62 -13.56 13.38 10.92
N HIS A 63 -13.88 13.08 12.18
CA HIS A 63 -13.07 12.18 13.00
C HIS A 63 -13.17 10.72 12.53
N GLU A 64 -14.26 10.32 11.89
CA GLU A 64 -14.42 8.98 11.29
C GLU A 64 -13.38 8.76 10.20
N GLY A 65 -13.28 9.68 9.24
CA GLY A 65 -12.24 9.62 8.19
C GLY A 65 -10.82 9.75 8.74
N TYR A 66 -10.63 10.46 9.86
CA TYR A 66 -9.33 10.52 10.54
C TYR A 66 -8.95 9.17 11.17
N ASN A 67 -9.90 8.50 11.82
CA ASN A 67 -9.70 7.16 12.37
C ASN A 67 -9.38 6.14 11.26
N ASP A 68 -9.99 6.27 10.09
CA ASP A 68 -9.66 5.43 8.93
C ASP A 68 -8.22 5.62 8.47
N MET A 69 -7.72 6.86 8.42
CA MET A 69 -6.31 7.12 8.12
C MET A 69 -5.40 6.48 9.18
N GLU A 70 -5.71 6.59 10.46
CA GLU A 70 -4.92 5.95 11.54
C GLU A 70 -4.91 4.42 11.43
N ASP A 71 -6.07 3.81 11.24
CA ASP A 71 -6.21 2.36 11.06
C ASP A 71 -5.47 1.86 9.83
N PHE A 72 -5.55 2.61 8.72
CA PHE A 72 -4.84 2.28 7.50
C PHE A 72 -3.32 2.33 7.73
N ILE A 73 -2.82 3.42 8.31
CA ILE A 73 -1.40 3.62 8.62
C ILE A 73 -0.86 2.51 9.52
N GLN A 74 -1.61 2.08 10.53
CA GLN A 74 -1.22 0.97 11.41
C GLN A 74 -1.02 -0.35 10.65
N ARG A 75 -1.76 -0.55 9.55
CA ARG A 75 -1.67 -1.74 8.69
C ARG A 75 -0.58 -1.62 7.61
N VAL A 76 -0.04 -0.42 7.37
CA VAL A 76 1.08 -0.22 6.42
C VAL A 76 2.34 -0.91 6.96
N ARG A 77 2.87 -1.84 6.17
CA ARG A 77 4.04 -2.64 6.54
C ARG A 77 5.36 -1.92 6.27
N ASN A 78 5.45 -1.12 5.21
CA ASN A 78 6.63 -0.33 4.89
C ASN A 78 6.88 0.71 6.01
N PRO A 79 7.99 0.61 6.77
CA PRO A 79 8.23 1.51 7.90
C PRO A 79 8.43 2.97 7.51
N GLN A 80 9.03 3.24 6.34
CA GLN A 80 9.24 4.59 5.84
C GLN A 80 7.91 5.23 5.41
N ALA A 81 7.13 4.52 4.60
CA ALA A 81 5.82 5.02 4.16
C ALA A 81 4.90 5.24 5.36
N ARG A 82 4.84 4.29 6.30
CA ARG A 82 4.10 4.45 7.56
C ARG A 82 4.55 5.70 8.32
N HIS A 83 5.85 5.88 8.53
CA HIS A 83 6.37 7.05 9.25
C HIS A 83 6.03 8.37 8.55
N LEU A 84 6.11 8.42 7.22
CA LEU A 84 5.72 9.60 6.44
C LEU A 84 4.22 9.89 6.58
N LEU A 85 3.37 8.88 6.49
CA LEU A 85 1.92 9.01 6.65
C LEU A 85 1.54 9.42 8.09
N GLU A 86 2.16 8.85 9.12
CA GLU A 86 1.98 9.25 10.53
C GLU A 86 2.27 10.75 10.72
N ARG A 87 3.37 11.23 10.14
CA ARG A 87 3.71 12.66 10.16
C ARG A 87 2.74 13.50 9.33
N ALA A 88 2.24 12.96 8.22
CA ALA A 88 1.30 13.64 7.33
C ALA A 88 -0.06 13.90 7.99
N ILE A 89 -0.53 12.99 8.86
CA ILE A 89 -1.80 13.17 9.55
C ILE A 89 -1.70 14.05 10.81
N ALA A 90 -0.49 14.31 11.32
CA ALA A 90 -0.30 15.06 12.56
C ALA A 90 -0.62 16.56 12.41
N GLY A 91 -1.75 17.03 12.95
CA GLY A 91 -2.11 18.46 13.01
C GLY A 91 -2.95 18.97 11.83
N ARG A 92 -3.04 20.30 11.67
CA ARG A 92 -3.94 20.93 10.68
C ARG A 92 -3.62 20.48 9.24
N GLY A 93 -4.68 20.24 8.45
CA GLY A 93 -4.56 19.80 7.07
C GLY A 93 -4.15 18.33 6.89
N ALA A 94 -4.44 17.48 7.87
CA ALA A 94 -4.14 16.04 7.86
C ALA A 94 -4.58 15.34 6.57
N PHE A 95 -5.86 15.43 6.20
CA PHE A 95 -6.42 14.78 5.02
C PHE A 95 -5.69 15.13 3.72
N ARG A 96 -5.43 16.42 3.49
CA ARG A 96 -4.70 16.89 2.31
C ARG A 96 -3.28 16.33 2.30
N ARG A 97 -2.54 16.49 3.39
CA ARG A 97 -1.15 16.02 3.47
C ARG A 97 -1.04 14.51 3.34
N PHE A 98 -2.00 13.77 3.90
CA PHE A 98 -2.10 12.32 3.74
C PHE A 98 -2.27 11.94 2.26
N LYS A 99 -3.25 12.55 1.57
CA LYS A 99 -3.47 12.34 0.12
C LYS A 99 -2.24 12.75 -0.71
N ASP A 100 -1.61 13.87 -0.38
CA ASP A 100 -0.40 14.35 -1.05
C ASP A 100 0.76 13.36 -0.85
N THR A 101 0.93 12.81 0.35
CA THR A 101 1.98 11.81 0.66
C THR A 101 1.75 10.50 -0.10
N LEU A 102 0.49 10.09 -0.29
CA LEU A 102 0.16 8.90 -1.07
C LEU A 102 0.53 9.03 -2.56
N LEU A 103 0.75 10.24 -3.08
CA LEU A 103 1.21 10.41 -4.47
C LEU A 103 2.60 9.81 -4.70
N ASP A 104 3.43 9.78 -3.67
CA ASP A 104 4.77 9.16 -3.70
C ASP A 104 4.70 7.63 -3.63
N PHE A 105 3.53 7.06 -3.32
CA PHE A 105 3.30 5.61 -3.17
C PHE A 105 2.03 5.17 -3.93
N PRO A 106 2.07 5.05 -5.28
CA PRO A 106 0.90 4.74 -6.09
C PRO A 106 0.15 3.48 -5.64
N GLU A 107 0.87 2.46 -5.20
CA GLU A 107 0.29 1.23 -4.67
C GLU A 107 -0.47 1.44 -3.35
N LEU A 108 0.12 2.17 -2.40
CA LEU A 108 -0.55 2.51 -1.14
C LEU A 108 -1.75 3.42 -1.39
N ARG A 109 -1.70 4.27 -2.42
CA ARG A 109 -2.83 5.11 -2.82
C ARG A 109 -4.01 4.27 -3.31
N GLU A 110 -3.75 3.27 -4.16
CA GLU A 110 -4.79 2.33 -4.62
C GLU A 110 -5.35 1.50 -3.45
N ALA A 111 -4.47 1.03 -2.56
CA ALA A 111 -4.86 0.31 -1.36
C ALA A 111 -5.71 1.17 -0.42
N TRP A 112 -5.35 2.45 -0.24
CA TRP A 112 -6.11 3.42 0.52
C TRP A 112 -7.51 3.60 -0.05
N PHE A 113 -7.65 3.82 -1.37
CA PHE A 113 -8.97 4.00 -1.97
C PHE A 113 -9.86 2.78 -1.73
N ARG A 114 -9.38 1.56 -1.99
CA ARG A 114 -10.17 0.36 -1.69
C ARG A 114 -10.57 0.24 -0.21
N PHE A 115 -9.64 0.53 0.70
CA PHE A 115 -9.88 0.48 2.14
C PHE A 115 -10.93 1.51 2.58
N HIS A 116 -10.77 2.74 2.09
CA HIS A 116 -11.64 3.87 2.33
C HIS A 116 -13.05 3.61 1.79
N ASP A 117 -13.17 3.31 0.50
CA ASP A 117 -14.45 3.05 -0.19
C ASP A 117 -15.24 1.95 0.52
N THR A 118 -14.58 0.85 0.89
CA THR A 118 -15.24 -0.24 1.62
C THR A 118 -15.81 0.21 2.96
N ARG A 119 -15.11 1.09 3.70
CA ARG A 119 -15.59 1.59 5.00
C ARG A 119 -16.71 2.61 4.84
N VAL A 120 -16.62 3.51 3.87
CA VAL A 120 -17.69 4.48 3.62
C VAL A 120 -18.96 3.77 3.14
N GLU A 121 -18.87 2.76 2.28
CA GLU A 121 -20.03 1.93 1.92
C GLU A 121 -20.69 1.26 3.13
N ARG A 122 -19.90 0.75 4.09
CA ARG A 122 -20.48 0.18 5.32
C ARG A 122 -21.16 1.24 6.17
N ARG A 123 -20.60 2.46 6.24
CA ARG A 123 -21.26 3.57 6.94
C ARG A 123 -22.55 3.97 6.24
N ALA A 124 -22.59 3.98 4.91
CA ALA A 124 -23.80 4.20 4.13
C ALA A 124 -24.88 3.14 4.46
N ILE A 125 -24.49 1.87 4.53
CA ILE A 125 -25.40 0.79 4.95
C ILE A 125 -25.91 1.01 6.39
N MET A 126 -25.06 1.47 7.31
CA MET A 126 -25.47 1.75 8.70
C MET A 126 -26.37 2.98 8.80
N TRP A 127 -26.10 4.02 8.03
CA TRP A 127 -26.97 5.17 7.93
C TRP A 127 -28.37 4.77 7.45
N LEU A 128 -28.48 3.91 6.44
CA LEU A 128 -29.77 3.38 5.95
C LEU A 128 -30.53 2.60 7.02
N VAL A 129 -29.84 1.95 7.96
CA VAL A 129 -30.44 1.24 9.08
C VAL A 129 -30.92 2.21 10.16
N ASP A 130 -30.12 3.22 10.49
CA ASP A 130 -30.48 4.27 11.46
C ASP A 130 -31.72 5.04 10.98
N GLU A 131 -31.82 5.25 9.67
CA GLU A 131 -32.97 5.84 8.99
C GLU A 131 -34.15 4.87 8.79
N LYS A 132 -34.00 3.61 9.24
CA LYS A 132 -35.03 2.55 9.17
C LYS A 132 -35.46 2.22 7.74
N LEU A 133 -34.59 2.49 6.77
CA LEU A 133 -34.81 2.20 5.36
C LEU A 133 -34.40 0.77 5.03
N VAL A 134 -33.47 0.18 5.78
CA VAL A 134 -32.98 -1.19 5.62
C VAL A 134 -33.06 -1.97 6.94
N ASP A 135 -33.36 -3.27 6.85
CA ASP A 135 -33.39 -4.17 8.00
C ASP A 135 -31.98 -4.47 8.55
N GLN A 136 -31.84 -4.48 9.87
CA GLN A 136 -30.58 -4.77 10.56
C GLN A 136 -29.91 -6.07 10.08
N ALA A 137 -30.66 -7.16 9.91
CA ALA A 137 -30.11 -8.45 9.52
C ALA A 137 -29.69 -8.47 8.04
N VAL A 138 -30.31 -7.64 7.21
CA VAL A 138 -29.89 -7.43 5.81
C VAL A 138 -28.58 -6.64 5.78
N ALA A 139 -28.48 -5.57 6.56
CA ALA A 139 -27.28 -4.75 6.69
C ALA A 139 -26.08 -5.53 7.23
N GLU A 140 -26.26 -6.31 8.30
CA GLU A 140 -25.20 -7.13 8.89
C GLU A 140 -24.59 -8.11 7.89
N ARG A 141 -25.41 -8.73 7.03
CA ARG A 141 -24.93 -9.61 5.95
C ARG A 141 -24.15 -8.84 4.89
N ALA A 142 -24.68 -7.70 4.45
CA ALA A 142 -24.02 -6.87 3.44
C ALA A 142 -22.68 -6.30 3.94
N ILE A 143 -22.58 -5.97 5.22
CA ILE A 143 -21.35 -5.54 5.88
C ILE A 143 -20.35 -6.71 5.99
N ALA A 144 -20.82 -7.90 6.39
CA ALA A 144 -19.97 -9.09 6.49
C ALA A 144 -19.37 -9.51 5.12
N GLU A 145 -20.07 -9.23 4.02
CA GLU A 145 -19.61 -9.45 2.64
C GLU A 145 -18.58 -8.39 2.18
N ARG A 146 -18.37 -7.33 2.96
CA ARG A 146 -17.44 -6.24 2.69
C ARG A 146 -16.37 -6.16 3.77
N PRO A 147 -15.54 -7.18 4.02
CA PRO A 147 -14.49 -7.09 5.04
C PRO A 147 -13.49 -5.98 4.70
N ASP A 148 -12.72 -5.49 5.71
CA ASP A 148 -11.62 -4.59 5.39
C ASP A 148 -10.67 -5.34 4.45
N PRO A 149 -10.25 -4.75 3.32
CA PRO A 149 -9.33 -5.42 2.43
C PRO A 149 -8.05 -5.74 3.21
N GLU A 150 -7.63 -6.99 3.14
CA GLU A 150 -6.33 -7.36 3.68
C GLU A 150 -5.26 -6.62 2.87
N LEU A 151 -4.38 -5.87 3.54
CA LEU A 151 -3.25 -5.19 2.88
C LEU A 151 -2.13 -6.22 2.56
N ILE A 152 -2.48 -7.29 1.84
CA ILE A 152 -1.64 -8.48 1.67
C ILE A 152 -0.65 -8.36 0.52
N ASP A 153 -0.83 -7.48 -0.46
CA ASP A 153 -0.06 -7.62 -1.72
C ASP A 153 0.35 -6.34 -2.43
N LEU A 154 0.86 -5.33 -1.71
CA LEU A 154 1.42 -4.13 -2.33
C LEU A 154 2.62 -3.60 -1.53
N SER A 155 3.77 -4.23 -1.75
CA SER A 155 5.04 -4.09 -0.99
C SER A 155 5.06 -4.89 0.32
N GLY A 156 5.71 -6.06 0.31
CA GLY A 156 6.08 -6.77 1.54
C GLY A 156 6.89 -5.89 2.51
N PRO A 157 7.07 -6.29 3.79
CA PRO A 157 8.05 -5.62 4.63
C PRO A 157 9.40 -5.62 3.90
N PHE A 158 10.13 -4.51 3.90
CA PHE A 158 11.50 -4.48 3.42
C PHE A 158 12.28 -5.57 4.18
N ASP A 159 12.49 -6.71 3.51
CA ASP A 159 13.20 -7.85 4.05
C ASP A 159 14.41 -8.08 3.13
N PRO A 160 15.58 -7.54 3.51
CA PRO A 160 16.79 -7.67 2.70
C PRO A 160 17.21 -9.14 2.54
N HIS A 161 16.79 -10.04 3.43
CA HIS A 161 17.03 -11.47 3.28
C HIS A 161 16.08 -12.11 2.25
N GLN A 162 14.85 -11.63 2.12
CA GLN A 162 13.94 -12.04 1.04
C GLN A 162 14.43 -11.50 -0.30
N ILE A 163 14.76 -10.21 -0.39
CA ILE A 163 15.30 -9.59 -1.62
C ILE A 163 16.57 -10.31 -2.06
N ALA A 164 17.50 -10.57 -1.13
CA ALA A 164 18.69 -11.36 -1.44
C ALA A 164 18.33 -12.75 -2.00
N ARG A 165 17.35 -13.45 -1.41
CA ARG A 165 16.89 -14.77 -1.90
C ARG A 165 16.34 -14.72 -3.32
N GLU A 166 15.55 -13.70 -3.64
CA GLU A 166 14.99 -13.50 -4.98
C GLU A 166 16.09 -13.19 -6.01
N VAL A 167 17.02 -12.29 -5.67
CA VAL A 167 18.21 -12.04 -6.49
C VAL A 167 19.01 -13.33 -6.69
N GLY A 168 19.21 -14.13 -5.64
CA GLY A 168 19.89 -15.42 -5.70
C GLY A 168 19.22 -16.42 -6.64
N GLN A 169 17.88 -16.46 -6.67
CA GLN A 169 17.11 -17.31 -7.58
C GLN A 169 17.27 -16.86 -9.04
N ASP A 170 17.21 -15.57 -9.32
CA ASP A 170 17.40 -15.04 -10.67
C ASP A 170 18.83 -15.23 -11.17
N LEU A 171 19.82 -15.02 -10.31
CA LEU A 171 21.23 -15.29 -10.63
C LEU A 171 21.45 -16.78 -10.92
N ARG A 172 20.74 -17.68 -10.22
CA ARG A 172 20.77 -19.12 -10.52
C ARG A 172 20.18 -19.42 -11.90
N GLY A 173 19.11 -18.73 -12.29
CA GLY A 173 18.59 -18.78 -13.65
C GLY A 173 19.58 -18.26 -14.71
N LEU A 174 20.30 -17.17 -14.40
CA LEU A 174 21.26 -16.51 -15.30
C LEU A 174 22.55 -17.32 -15.54
N TYR A 175 23.05 -17.98 -14.49
CA TYR A 175 24.36 -18.66 -14.50
C TYR A 175 24.28 -20.18 -14.52
N GLY A 176 23.16 -20.79 -14.10
CA GLY A 176 23.00 -22.23 -14.00
C GLY A 176 24.11 -22.86 -13.15
N ASP A 177 24.73 -23.92 -13.67
CA ASP A 177 25.78 -24.69 -12.97
C ASP A 177 27.05 -23.87 -12.66
N ARG A 178 27.24 -22.71 -13.31
CA ARG A 178 28.36 -21.81 -12.99
C ARG A 178 28.20 -21.11 -11.65
N LEU A 179 26.97 -20.98 -11.14
CA LEU A 179 26.72 -20.37 -9.83
C LEU A 179 26.89 -21.41 -8.73
N ASN A 180 27.94 -21.26 -7.92
CA ASN A 180 28.20 -22.13 -6.79
C ASN A 180 27.31 -21.77 -5.59
N ARG A 181 27.32 -20.50 -5.18
CA ARG A 181 26.50 -19.98 -4.07
C ARG A 181 26.42 -18.45 -4.11
N VAL A 182 25.41 -17.90 -3.43
CA VAL A 182 25.28 -16.47 -3.13
C VAL A 182 25.30 -16.29 -1.61
N LEU A 183 26.04 -15.29 -1.13
CA LEU A 183 26.05 -14.90 0.28
C LEU A 183 25.61 -13.44 0.41
N LEU A 184 24.69 -13.17 1.34
CA LEU A 184 24.43 -11.81 1.82
C LEU A 184 25.54 -11.47 2.81
N PHE A 185 26.23 -10.35 2.61
CA PHE A 185 27.21 -9.84 3.55
C PHE A 185 26.97 -8.35 3.83
N GLY A 186 27.90 -7.69 4.53
CA GLY A 186 27.74 -6.28 4.83
C GLY A 186 26.84 -6.04 6.06
N SER A 187 26.24 -4.86 6.14
CA SER A 187 25.53 -4.41 7.34
C SER A 187 24.29 -5.25 7.66
N TRP A 188 23.57 -5.71 6.64
CA TRP A 188 22.39 -6.56 6.81
C TRP A 188 22.74 -7.93 7.38
N ALA A 189 23.89 -8.51 7.01
CA ALA A 189 24.36 -9.77 7.57
C ALA A 189 24.84 -9.65 9.04
N ARG A 190 25.37 -8.48 9.42
CA ARG A 190 25.83 -8.21 10.80
C ARG A 190 24.72 -7.79 11.76
N GLY A 191 23.56 -7.37 11.24
CA GLY A 191 22.45 -6.85 12.04
C GLY A 191 22.65 -5.42 12.53
N ASP A 192 23.57 -4.66 11.92
CA ASP A 192 23.86 -3.25 12.25
C ASP A 192 23.46 -2.27 11.13
N ALA A 193 22.61 -2.70 10.19
CA ALA A 193 22.18 -1.92 9.04
C ALA A 193 21.22 -0.77 9.37
N HIS A 194 21.39 0.33 8.64
CA HIS A 194 20.39 1.38 8.50
C HIS A 194 19.41 1.01 7.37
N PRO A 195 18.13 1.43 7.41
CA PRO A 195 17.17 1.18 6.33
C PRO A 195 17.63 1.57 4.91
N GLU A 196 18.48 2.59 4.79
CA GLU A 196 19.08 3.04 3.51
C GLU A 196 20.35 2.28 3.12
N SER A 197 20.75 1.25 3.88
CA SER A 197 21.98 0.50 3.58
C SER A 197 21.79 -0.39 2.36
N ASP A 198 22.79 -0.40 1.49
CA ASP A 198 22.89 -1.30 0.35
C ASP A 198 22.79 -2.78 0.78
N ILE A 199 22.19 -3.60 -0.09
CA ILE A 199 22.18 -5.06 0.02
C ILE A 199 23.41 -5.60 -0.71
N ASP A 200 24.44 -5.98 0.04
CA ASP A 200 25.71 -6.47 -0.52
C ASP A 200 25.70 -8.00 -0.72
N LEU A 201 25.85 -8.44 -1.97
CA LEU A 201 25.88 -9.86 -2.33
C LEU A 201 27.25 -10.32 -2.80
N LEU A 202 27.77 -11.42 -2.23
CA LEU A 202 28.92 -12.13 -2.77
C LEU A 202 28.43 -13.25 -3.69
N VAL A 203 28.75 -13.15 -4.98
CA VAL A 203 28.34 -14.13 -5.99
C VAL A 203 29.52 -15.04 -6.31
N VAL A 204 29.46 -16.28 -5.82
CA VAL A 204 30.54 -17.26 -6.00
C VAL A 204 30.28 -18.06 -7.27
N LEU A 205 31.14 -17.87 -8.26
CA LEU A 205 31.10 -18.57 -9.55
C LEU A 205 32.20 -19.64 -9.62
N ASP A 206 32.02 -20.63 -10.47
CA ASP A 206 33.05 -21.64 -10.77
C ASP A 206 34.36 -20.97 -11.26
N ARG A 207 34.22 -19.97 -12.13
CA ARG A 207 35.29 -19.18 -12.73
C ARG A 207 34.81 -17.75 -13.02
N VAL A 208 35.68 -16.78 -12.76
CA VAL A 208 35.51 -15.37 -13.11
C VAL A 208 36.71 -14.91 -13.93
N ASP A 209 36.51 -14.69 -15.22
CA ASP A 209 37.56 -14.19 -16.12
C ASP A 209 37.70 -12.67 -16.06
N SER A 210 36.59 -11.96 -15.89
CA SER A 210 36.52 -10.51 -15.86
C SER A 210 35.39 -10.08 -14.96
N VAL A 211 35.73 -9.46 -13.83
CA VAL A 211 34.75 -8.92 -12.87
C VAL A 211 33.79 -7.95 -13.57
N TRP A 212 34.30 -7.11 -14.48
CA TRP A 212 33.50 -6.14 -15.22
C TRP A 212 32.47 -6.79 -16.14
N ASP A 213 32.83 -7.90 -16.78
CA ASP A 213 31.91 -8.60 -17.67
C ASP A 213 30.82 -9.33 -16.89
N GLU A 214 31.17 -9.92 -15.74
CA GLU A 214 30.17 -10.54 -14.87
C GLU A 214 29.24 -9.49 -14.23
N LEU A 215 29.75 -8.33 -13.81
CA LEU A 215 28.92 -7.22 -13.33
C LEU A 215 27.94 -6.74 -14.41
N ARG A 216 28.41 -6.53 -15.65
CA ARG A 216 27.55 -6.13 -16.77
C ARG A 216 26.49 -7.18 -17.10
N ARG A 217 26.81 -8.47 -16.89
CA ARG A 217 25.87 -9.57 -17.10
C ARG A 217 24.80 -9.65 -16.00
N MET A 218 25.16 -9.32 -14.76
CA MET A 218 24.24 -9.26 -13.61
C MET A 218 23.38 -8.00 -13.60
N ASP A 219 23.84 -6.92 -14.24
CA ASP A 219 23.24 -5.58 -14.20
C ASP A 219 21.70 -5.57 -14.40
N PRO A 220 21.10 -6.28 -15.39
CA PRO A 220 19.64 -6.29 -15.54
C PRO A 220 18.90 -6.88 -14.34
N VAL A 221 19.48 -7.89 -13.68
CA VAL A 221 18.89 -8.53 -12.49
C VAL A 221 19.03 -7.60 -11.29
N LEU A 222 20.23 -7.05 -11.07
CA LEU A 222 20.51 -6.17 -9.94
C LEU A 222 19.73 -4.87 -10.03
N TRP A 223 19.64 -4.28 -11.22
CA TRP A 223 18.89 -3.06 -11.47
C TRP A 223 17.40 -3.27 -11.18
N ARG A 224 16.82 -4.36 -11.69
CA ARG A 224 15.40 -4.68 -11.46
C ARG A 224 15.10 -4.76 -9.98
N HIS A 225 15.88 -5.56 -9.24
CA HIS A 225 15.70 -5.71 -7.80
C HIS A 225 15.97 -4.43 -7.02
N SER A 226 16.92 -3.60 -7.48
CA SER A 226 17.18 -2.32 -6.84
C SER A 226 16.01 -1.36 -7.01
N PHE A 227 15.45 -1.31 -8.22
CA PHE A 227 14.33 -0.45 -8.57
C PHE A 227 13.02 -0.90 -7.91
N ASP A 228 12.69 -2.19 -8.00
CA ASP A 228 11.45 -2.75 -7.48
C ASP A 228 11.36 -2.69 -5.94
N ASN A 229 12.51 -2.58 -5.25
CA ASN A 229 12.60 -2.58 -3.79
C ASN A 229 13.09 -1.25 -3.19
N ASP A 230 13.25 -0.21 -4.00
CA ASP A 230 13.75 1.12 -3.59
C ASP A 230 15.01 1.06 -2.69
N THR A 231 15.96 0.20 -3.09
CA THR A 231 17.23 -0.04 -2.37
C THR A 231 18.35 -0.33 -3.35
N VAL A 232 19.61 -0.16 -2.95
CA VAL A 232 20.74 -0.51 -3.83
C VAL A 232 21.15 -1.95 -3.59
N VAL A 233 21.00 -2.82 -4.60
CA VAL A 233 21.54 -4.17 -4.57
C VAL A 233 22.90 -4.17 -5.26
N THR A 234 23.97 -4.48 -4.52
CA THR A 234 25.32 -4.60 -5.06
C THR A 234 25.76 -6.05 -5.13
N ALA A 235 26.63 -6.36 -6.10
CA ALA A 235 27.20 -7.70 -6.24
C ALA A 235 28.72 -7.64 -6.36
N LEU A 236 29.39 -8.62 -5.75
CA LEU A 236 30.80 -8.88 -5.91
C LEU A 236 31.00 -10.30 -6.47
N PRO A 237 31.25 -10.45 -7.79
CA PRO A 237 31.53 -11.74 -8.38
C PRO A 237 32.94 -12.20 -8.01
N VAL A 238 33.07 -13.47 -7.64
CA VAL A 238 34.33 -14.08 -7.21
C VAL A 238 34.40 -15.55 -7.64
N ALA A 239 35.58 -16.01 -8.05
CA ALA A 239 35.80 -17.42 -8.36
C ALA A 239 35.89 -18.26 -7.07
N SER A 240 35.33 -19.45 -7.07
CA SER A 240 35.32 -20.38 -5.92
C SER A 240 36.70 -20.57 -5.27
N GLY A 241 37.76 -20.70 -6.07
CA GLY A 241 39.14 -20.82 -5.58
C GLY A 241 39.68 -19.58 -4.85
N ASP A 242 39.19 -18.38 -5.18
CA ASP A 242 39.65 -17.12 -4.57
C ASP A 242 39.00 -16.87 -3.21
N VAL A 243 37.78 -17.37 -2.99
CA VAL A 243 37.10 -17.31 -1.69
C VAL A 243 37.91 -18.07 -0.64
N GLU A 244 38.41 -19.25 -0.99
CA GLU A 244 39.19 -20.10 -0.07
C GLU A 244 40.59 -19.54 0.20
N ALA A 245 41.19 -18.87 -0.79
CA ALA A 245 42.50 -18.26 -0.67
C ALA A 245 42.53 -17.03 0.27
N GLY A 246 41.39 -16.38 0.53
CA GLY A 246 41.24 -15.36 1.57
C GLY A 246 42.11 -14.09 1.42
N LYS A 247 42.58 -13.78 0.20
CA LYS A 247 43.58 -12.70 -0.03
C LYS A 247 43.02 -11.27 0.08
N ARG A 248 41.70 -11.09 0.03
CA ARG A 248 41.03 -9.78 0.10
C ARG A 248 40.27 -9.63 1.41
N PRO A 249 40.41 -8.51 2.15
CA PRO A 249 39.69 -8.29 3.42
C PRO A 249 38.17 -8.47 3.31
N VAL A 250 37.57 -8.06 2.19
CA VAL A 250 36.13 -8.23 1.93
C VAL A 250 35.72 -9.70 1.83
N LEU A 251 36.55 -10.57 1.25
CA LEU A 251 36.27 -12.01 1.15
C LEU A 251 36.41 -12.71 2.50
N VAL A 252 37.36 -12.27 3.32
CA VAL A 252 37.51 -12.78 4.70
C VAL A 252 36.26 -12.44 5.52
N ARG A 253 35.77 -11.20 5.42
CA ARG A 253 34.54 -10.77 6.10
C ARG A 253 33.32 -11.53 5.60
N ALA A 254 33.11 -11.58 4.27
CA ALA A 254 31.98 -12.31 3.69
C ALA A 254 32.00 -13.81 4.03
N ARG A 255 33.18 -14.44 4.20
CA ARG A 255 33.27 -15.84 4.64
C ARG A 255 32.94 -16.02 6.13
N THR A 256 33.23 -15.02 6.95
CA THR A 256 33.08 -15.11 8.42
C THR A 256 31.68 -14.69 8.87
N GLU A 257 31.12 -13.68 8.21
CA GLU A 257 29.88 -13.00 8.61
C GLU A 257 28.76 -13.18 7.58
N GLY A 258 29.06 -13.71 6.39
CA GLY A 258 28.08 -13.83 5.31
C GLY A 258 27.04 -14.92 5.58
N LEU A 259 25.79 -14.61 5.25
CA LEU A 259 24.66 -15.51 5.39
C LEU A 259 24.35 -16.16 4.04
N PRO A 260 24.21 -17.50 3.98
CA PRO A 260 23.79 -18.18 2.76
C PRO A 260 22.43 -17.69 2.26
N VAL A 261 22.36 -17.46 0.95
CA VAL A 261 21.16 -17.03 0.26
C VAL A 261 20.70 -18.17 -0.64
N GLY A 262 19.78 -18.99 -0.11
CA GLY A 262 19.10 -20.07 -0.85
C GLY A 262 20.00 -21.19 -1.35
#